data_AF-A0A0G0JRJ0-F1
#
_entry.id   AF-A0A0G0JRJ0-F1
#
_cell.length_a   1.000
_cell.length_b   1.000
_cell.length_c   1.000
_cell.angle_alpha   90.00
_cell.angle_beta   90.00
_cell.angle_gamma   90.00
#
_symmetry.space_group_name_H-M   'P 1'
#
loop_
_entity.id
_entity.type
_entity.pdbx_description
1 polymer ?
#
loop_
_entity_poly.entity_id
_entity_poly.type
_entity_poly.pdbx_seq_one_letter_code
_entity_poly.pdbx_strand_id
1 'polypeptide(L)'
;MSRSDIDIPALVEAVKNLPKVDAIDVNDHDYGPYFGNNFYLLFLILLFPEKYGYDRYCIREAKKRWGEKWNNFTVDNKDLFVNLKSALADFEIYKELTILRIEDRVMFESIVRDFGPLGMCAIEVPIVKKMNVILREVFDKMRVAGMDPEYFCTPGTY
;
A
#
# COMPACT_ATOMS: atom_id res chain seq x y z
N MET A 1 11.70 13.33 15.17
CA MET A 1 10.65 12.71 16.01
C MET A 1 11.09 11.28 16.29
N SER A 2 11.37 10.96 17.55
CA SER A 2 11.59 9.56 17.96
C SER A 2 10.26 8.83 17.83
N ARG A 3 10.15 7.81 16.99
CA ARG A 3 8.91 7.03 16.76
C ARG A 3 8.71 5.97 17.86
N SER A 4 8.75 6.38 19.12
CA SER A 4 8.62 5.48 20.29
C SER A 4 7.17 5.04 20.59
N ASP A 5 6.24 5.15 19.64
CA ASP A 5 4.81 4.91 19.87
C ASP A 5 4.28 3.62 19.19
N ILE A 6 5.18 2.75 18.70
CA ILE A 6 4.76 1.44 18.19
C ILE A 6 4.30 0.60 19.38
N ASP A 7 2.99 0.44 19.52
CA ASP A 7 2.38 -0.53 20.43
C ASP A 7 2.71 -1.94 19.92
N ILE A 8 3.79 -2.52 20.47
CA ILE A 8 4.32 -3.82 20.06
C ILE A 8 3.25 -4.93 20.18
N PRO A 9 2.52 -5.07 21.30
CA PRO A 9 1.40 -6.01 21.38
C PRO A 9 0.36 -5.84 20.25
N ALA A 10 -0.03 -4.60 19.95
CA ALA A 10 -0.97 -4.34 18.87
C ALA A 10 -0.39 -4.68 17.49
N LEU A 11 0.90 -4.40 17.25
CA LEU A 11 1.60 -4.75 16.02
C LEU A 11 1.69 -6.27 15.83
N VAL A 12 2.03 -7.01 16.88
CA VAL A 12 2.09 -8.48 16.86
C VAL A 12 0.73 -9.06 16.45
N GLU A 13 -0.35 -8.56 17.05
CA GLU A 13 -1.69 -9.03 16.74
C GLU A 13 -2.12 -8.64 15.31
N ALA A 14 -1.79 -7.43 14.87
CA ALA A 14 -2.06 -6.99 13.50
C ALA A 14 -1.33 -7.87 12.48
N VAL A 15 -0.05 -8.19 12.73
CA VAL A 15 0.77 -9.04 11.86
C VAL A 15 0.22 -10.47 11.78
N LYS A 16 -0.31 -11.02 12.88
CA LYS A 16 -0.97 -12.35 12.85
C LYS A 16 -2.18 -12.38 11.93
N ASN A 17 -2.89 -11.27 11.78
CA ASN A 17 -4.05 -11.14 10.91
C ASN A 17 -3.70 -10.84 9.44
N LEU A 18 -2.43 -10.54 9.11
CA LEU A 18 -2.01 -10.35 7.73
C LEU A 18 -2.11 -11.63 6.89
N PRO A 19 -2.41 -11.52 5.59
CA PRO A 19 -2.40 -12.66 4.68
C PRO A 19 -0.99 -13.28 4.64
N LYS A 20 -0.94 -14.62 4.66
CA LYS A 20 0.29 -15.41 4.65
C LYS A 20 0.21 -16.51 3.60
N VAL A 21 1.35 -16.82 2.99
CA VAL A 21 1.51 -17.98 2.10
C VAL A 21 2.56 -18.94 2.66
N ASP A 22 2.38 -20.22 2.37
CA ASP A 22 3.29 -21.31 2.72
C ASP A 22 4.25 -21.67 1.56
N ALA A 23 3.99 -21.16 0.35
CA ALA A 23 4.85 -21.26 -0.82
C ALA A 23 4.83 -19.98 -1.67
N ILE A 24 5.91 -19.73 -2.41
CA ILE A 24 6.09 -18.59 -3.32
C ILE A 24 6.45 -19.14 -4.71
N ASP A 25 5.77 -18.67 -5.75
CA ASP A 25 6.09 -19.00 -7.14
C ASP A 25 7.28 -18.15 -7.61
N VAL A 26 8.08 -18.68 -8.54
CA VAL A 26 9.18 -17.95 -9.21
C VAL A 26 8.71 -16.61 -9.80
N ASN A 27 7.47 -16.53 -10.29
CA ASN A 27 6.90 -15.32 -10.88
C ASN A 27 6.42 -14.29 -9.84
N ASP A 28 6.47 -14.61 -8.54
CA ASP A 28 5.94 -13.74 -7.49
C ASP A 28 6.79 -12.50 -7.25
N HIS A 29 8.02 -12.50 -7.77
CA HIS A 29 8.98 -11.41 -7.68
C HIS A 29 9.01 -10.51 -8.93
N ASP A 30 8.27 -10.84 -10.00
CA ASP A 30 8.33 -10.13 -11.29
C ASP A 30 7.53 -8.82 -11.35
N TYR A 31 6.77 -8.52 -10.31
CA TYR A 31 5.98 -7.31 -10.21
C TYR A 31 6.70 -6.34 -9.27
N GLY A 32 7.57 -5.48 -9.83
CA GLY A 32 8.26 -4.44 -9.05
C GLY A 32 7.30 -3.81 -8.01
N PRO A 33 7.73 -3.64 -6.75
CA PRO A 33 6.81 -3.67 -5.60
C PRO A 33 5.78 -2.53 -5.52
N TYR A 34 5.82 -1.56 -6.44
CA TYR A 34 5.05 -0.33 -6.38
C TYR A 34 4.71 0.19 -7.78
N PHE A 35 3.81 -0.48 -8.50
CA PHE A 35 3.29 0.01 -9.79
C PHE A 35 3.04 1.52 -9.73
N GLY A 36 3.72 2.28 -10.61
CA GLY A 36 3.74 3.74 -10.55
C GLY A 36 4.14 4.26 -9.17
N ASN A 37 5.40 4.15 -8.72
CA ASN A 37 5.81 4.50 -7.33
C ASN A 37 5.12 5.76 -6.75
N ASN A 38 5.11 6.85 -7.51
CA ASN A 38 4.48 8.12 -7.11
C ASN A 38 2.94 8.07 -7.10
N PHE A 39 2.32 7.21 -7.92
CA PHE A 39 0.89 6.92 -7.95
C PHE A 39 0.46 6.16 -6.69
N TYR A 40 1.23 5.16 -6.28
CA TYR A 40 1.03 4.53 -4.97
C TYR A 40 1.12 5.55 -3.81
N LEU A 41 2.14 6.41 -3.81
CA LEU A 41 2.32 7.43 -2.77
C LEU A 41 1.14 8.41 -2.69
N LEU A 42 0.56 8.77 -3.83
CA LEU A 42 -0.65 9.59 -3.88
C LEU A 42 -1.79 8.94 -3.08
N PHE A 43 -2.07 7.65 -3.30
CA PHE A 43 -3.17 6.97 -2.63
C PHE A 43 -2.91 6.74 -1.14
N LEU A 44 -1.66 6.52 -0.74
CA LEU A 44 -1.30 6.51 0.68
C LEU A 44 -1.68 7.84 1.36
N ILE A 45 -1.30 8.96 0.76
CA ILE A 45 -1.59 10.29 1.31
C ILE A 45 -3.11 10.55 1.33
N LEU A 46 -3.82 10.17 0.27
CA LEU A 46 -5.27 10.37 0.17
C LEU A 46 -6.05 9.57 1.19
N LEU A 47 -5.62 8.33 1.48
CA LEU A 47 -6.39 7.38 2.29
C LEU A 47 -6.01 7.33 3.77
N PHE A 48 -4.81 7.81 4.12
CA PHE A 48 -4.28 7.90 5.49
C PHE A 48 -3.75 9.30 5.81
N PRO A 49 -4.57 10.35 5.64
CA PRO A 49 -4.10 11.72 5.72
C PRO A 49 -3.63 12.14 7.12
N GLU A 50 -4.18 11.54 8.18
CA GLU A 50 -3.73 11.73 9.55
C GLU A 50 -2.30 11.24 9.79
N LYS A 51 -1.87 10.21 9.04
CA LYS A 51 -0.53 9.63 9.15
C LYS A 51 0.52 10.41 8.37
N TYR A 52 0.11 10.99 7.23
CA TYR A 52 1.03 11.63 6.29
C TYR A 52 0.95 13.16 6.28
N GLY A 53 -0.13 13.77 6.77
CA GLY A 53 -0.26 15.23 6.93
C GLY A 53 -0.50 16.01 5.63
N TYR A 54 -0.97 15.36 4.56
CA TYR A 54 -1.03 15.94 3.21
C TYR A 54 -2.41 15.82 2.50
N ASP A 55 -3.50 15.44 3.18
CA ASP A 55 -4.86 15.31 2.58
C ASP A 55 -5.22 16.44 1.63
N ARG A 56 -5.09 17.68 2.12
CA ARG A 56 -5.59 18.87 1.43
C ARG A 56 -4.79 19.19 0.18
N TYR A 57 -3.53 18.77 0.11
CA TYR A 57 -2.68 19.03 -1.06
C TYR A 57 -3.05 18.07 -2.20
N CYS A 58 -3.02 16.75 -1.95
CA CYS A 58 -3.25 15.75 -2.99
C CYS A 58 -4.66 15.80 -3.57
N ILE A 59 -5.68 15.98 -2.73
CA ILE A 59 -7.08 16.15 -3.19
C ILE A 59 -7.20 17.42 -4.03
N ARG A 60 -6.55 18.51 -3.63
CA ARG A 60 -6.58 19.77 -4.37
C ARG A 60 -5.92 19.65 -5.73
N GLU A 61 -4.76 19.01 -5.83
CA GLU A 61 -4.07 18.82 -7.11
C GLU A 61 -4.87 17.92 -8.06
N ALA A 62 -5.44 16.81 -7.54
CA ALA A 62 -6.32 15.95 -8.34
C ALA A 62 -7.57 16.70 -8.84
N LYS A 63 -8.25 17.45 -7.95
CA LYS A 63 -9.41 18.28 -8.31
C LYS A 63 -9.04 19.41 -9.28
N LYS A 64 -7.87 20.04 -9.12
CA LYS A 64 -7.39 21.09 -10.03
C LYS A 64 -7.13 20.55 -11.42
N ARG A 65 -6.60 19.32 -11.53
CA ARG A 65 -6.27 18.72 -12.82
C ARG A 65 -7.48 18.18 -13.55
N TRP A 66 -8.39 17.48 -12.86
CA TRP A 66 -9.47 16.73 -13.51
C TRP A 66 -10.88 17.21 -13.17
N GLY A 67 -11.04 18.09 -12.19
CA GLY A 67 -12.33 18.69 -11.83
C GLY A 67 -13.43 17.65 -11.58
N GLU A 68 -14.52 17.76 -12.34
CA GLU A 68 -15.67 16.85 -12.24
C GLU A 68 -15.32 15.39 -12.56
N LYS A 69 -14.35 15.12 -13.46
CA LYS A 69 -13.94 13.75 -13.77
C LYS A 69 -13.41 13.02 -12.54
N TRP A 70 -12.66 13.71 -11.68
CA TRP A 70 -12.18 13.15 -10.42
C TRP A 70 -13.34 12.82 -9.48
N ASN A 71 -14.30 13.74 -9.33
CA ASN A 71 -15.45 13.54 -8.46
C ASN A 71 -16.28 12.33 -8.93
N ASN A 72 -16.62 12.26 -10.23
CA ASN A 72 -17.38 11.14 -10.80
C ASN A 72 -16.62 9.82 -10.64
N PHE A 73 -15.31 9.81 -10.95
CA PHE A 73 -14.47 8.64 -10.75
C PHE A 73 -14.50 8.11 -9.32
N THR A 74 -14.37 8.99 -8.31
CA THR A 74 -14.40 8.57 -6.90
C THR A 74 -15.75 8.02 -6.46
N VAL A 75 -16.86 8.53 -7.01
CA VAL A 75 -18.22 8.05 -6.72
C VAL A 75 -18.46 6.71 -7.41
N ASP A 76 -18.17 6.62 -8.70
CA ASP A 76 -18.44 5.43 -9.53
C ASP A 76 -17.58 4.22 -9.14
N ASN A 77 -16.40 4.47 -8.54
CA ASN A 77 -15.45 3.43 -8.15
C ASN A 77 -15.25 3.37 -6.63
N LYS A 78 -16.26 3.74 -5.83
CA LYS A 78 -16.16 3.75 -4.35
C LYS A 78 -15.65 2.43 -3.76
N ASP A 79 -16.06 1.29 -4.31
CA ASP A 79 -15.69 -0.04 -3.82
C ASP A 79 -14.20 -0.33 -4.08
N LEU A 80 -13.67 0.20 -5.18
CA LEU A 80 -12.25 0.13 -5.50
C LEU A 80 -11.41 0.90 -4.48
N PHE A 81 -11.88 2.06 -4.03
CA PHE A 81 -11.22 2.83 -2.97
C PHE A 81 -11.28 2.13 -1.60
N VAL A 82 -12.37 1.42 -1.30
CA VAL A 82 -12.46 0.59 -0.09
C VAL A 82 -11.44 -0.55 -0.13
N ASN A 83 -11.36 -1.26 -1.27
CA ASN A 83 -10.38 -2.33 -1.47
C ASN A 83 -8.94 -1.81 -1.39
N LEU A 84 -8.67 -0.66 -2.02
CA LEU A 84 -7.35 -0.02 -1.97
C LEU A 84 -6.98 0.39 -0.55
N LYS A 85 -7.91 0.98 0.21
CA LYS A 85 -7.68 1.34 1.61
C LYS A 85 -7.35 0.11 2.47
N SER A 86 -8.07 -0.99 2.27
CA SER A 86 -7.76 -2.26 2.96
C SER A 86 -6.37 -2.78 2.59
N ALA A 87 -6.03 -2.83 1.30
CA ALA A 87 -4.72 -3.33 0.85
C ALA A 87 -3.55 -2.46 1.35
N LEU A 88 -3.72 -1.13 1.37
CA LEU A 88 -2.71 -0.22 1.91
C LEU A 88 -2.61 -0.32 3.43
N ALA A 89 -3.70 -0.61 4.16
CA ALA A 89 -3.63 -0.83 5.61
C ALA A 89 -2.80 -2.09 5.93
N ASP A 90 -2.99 -3.19 5.19
CA ASP A 90 -2.16 -4.40 5.31
C ASP A 90 -0.67 -4.05 5.05
N PHE A 91 -0.41 -3.26 4.01
CA PHE A 91 0.94 -2.81 3.67
C PHE A 91 1.58 -1.92 4.74
N GLU A 92 0.81 -1.05 5.39
CA GLU A 92 1.30 -0.22 6.49
C GLU A 92 1.72 -1.07 7.70
N ILE A 93 0.97 -2.11 8.06
CA ILE A 93 1.36 -3.05 9.12
C ILE A 93 2.67 -3.75 8.74
N TYR A 94 2.80 -4.20 7.48
CA TYR A 94 4.05 -4.78 6.97
C TYR A 94 5.22 -3.79 7.09
N LYS A 95 5.03 -2.51 6.74
CA LYS A 95 6.08 -1.49 6.91
C LYS A 95 6.46 -1.28 8.37
N GLU A 96 5.51 -1.21 9.29
CA GLU A 96 5.82 -1.09 10.73
C GLU A 96 6.64 -2.30 11.21
N LEU A 97 6.33 -3.51 10.72
CA LEU A 97 7.15 -4.70 10.98
C LEU A 97 8.58 -4.57 10.41
N THR A 98 8.74 -3.97 9.22
CA THR A 98 10.09 -3.71 8.67
C THR A 98 10.85 -2.63 9.44
N ILE A 99 10.15 -1.65 10.03
CA ILE A 99 10.75 -0.63 10.90
C ILE A 99 11.20 -1.28 12.22
N LEU A 100 10.38 -2.15 12.80
CA LEU A 100 10.71 -2.90 14.01
C LEU A 100 12.01 -3.69 13.87
N ARG A 101 12.33 -4.19 12.66
CA ARG A 101 13.62 -4.84 12.38
C ARG A 101 14.84 -3.98 12.72
N ILE A 102 14.72 -2.66 12.51
CA ILE A 102 15.77 -1.68 12.77
C ILE A 102 15.77 -1.29 14.26
N GLU A 103 14.58 -1.12 14.85
CA GLU A 103 14.41 -0.58 16.20
C GLU A 103 14.57 -1.64 17.31
N ASP A 104 14.02 -2.84 17.11
CA ASP A 104 14.10 -3.98 18.03
C ASP A 104 14.20 -5.29 17.24
N ARG A 105 15.44 -5.61 16.85
CA ARG A 105 15.75 -6.81 16.07
C ARG A 105 15.35 -8.10 16.77
N VAL A 106 15.44 -8.17 18.10
CA VAL A 106 15.12 -9.40 18.87
C VAL A 106 13.62 -9.66 18.80
N MET A 107 12.80 -8.62 19.01
CA MET A 107 11.36 -8.71 18.87
C MET A 107 10.97 -9.08 17.43
N PHE A 108 11.55 -8.42 16.43
CA PHE A 108 11.33 -8.74 15.02
C PHE A 108 11.63 -10.21 14.71
N GLU A 109 12.78 -10.73 15.12
CA GLU A 109 13.17 -12.12 14.90
C GLU A 109 12.23 -13.11 15.60
N SER A 110 11.67 -12.75 16.77
CA SER A 110 10.65 -13.54 17.44
C SER A 110 9.36 -13.64 16.62
N ILE A 111 8.91 -12.54 16.02
CA ILE A 111 7.68 -12.50 15.22
C ILE A 111 7.85 -13.29 13.93
N VAL A 112 8.97 -13.07 13.21
CA VAL A 112 9.19 -13.67 11.89
C VAL A 112 9.45 -15.18 11.97
N ARG A 113 9.89 -15.69 13.12
CA ARG A 113 10.06 -17.13 13.35
C ARG A 113 8.76 -17.91 13.11
N ASP A 114 7.61 -17.33 13.45
CA ASP A 114 6.30 -17.96 13.25
C ASP A 114 5.92 -18.09 11.76
N PHE A 115 6.63 -17.40 10.86
CA PHE A 115 6.40 -17.47 9.41
C PHE A 115 7.20 -18.59 8.73
N GLY A 116 8.00 -19.33 9.50
CA GLY A 116 8.76 -20.47 9.01
C GLY A 116 9.81 -20.08 7.96
N PRO A 117 10.11 -20.98 7.00
CA PRO A 117 11.26 -20.82 6.10
C PRO A 117 11.14 -19.66 5.10
N LEU A 118 9.91 -19.19 4.84
CA LEU A 118 9.66 -18.06 3.95
C LEU A 118 9.86 -16.70 4.63
N GLY A 119 9.91 -16.67 5.97
CA GLY A 119 10.13 -15.46 6.74
C GLY A 119 9.20 -14.31 6.32
N MET A 120 9.76 -13.13 6.07
CA MET A 120 8.99 -11.94 5.66
C MET A 120 8.31 -12.09 4.30
N CYS A 121 8.85 -12.91 3.41
CA CYS A 121 8.29 -13.10 2.07
C CYS A 121 6.92 -13.77 2.12
N ALA A 122 6.64 -14.55 3.19
CA ALA A 122 5.31 -15.12 3.44
C ALA A 122 4.20 -14.05 3.52
N ILE A 123 4.55 -12.84 3.96
CA ILE A 123 3.63 -11.70 4.13
C ILE A 123 3.77 -10.68 3.00
N GLU A 124 5.00 -10.37 2.59
CA GLU A 124 5.29 -9.35 1.59
C GLU A 124 4.61 -9.66 0.25
N VAL A 125 4.82 -10.87 -0.28
CA VAL A 125 4.33 -11.27 -1.60
C VAL A 125 2.81 -11.12 -1.75
N PRO A 126 1.96 -11.71 -0.89
CA PRO A 126 0.52 -11.58 -1.05
C PRO A 126 0.02 -10.13 -0.91
N ILE A 127 0.62 -9.32 -0.02
CA ILE A 127 0.25 -7.91 0.15
C ILE A 127 0.61 -7.10 -1.09
N VAL A 128 1.84 -7.22 -1.59
CA VAL A 128 2.32 -6.49 -2.77
C VAL A 128 1.51 -6.87 -4.01
N LYS A 129 1.22 -8.16 -4.21
CA LYS A 129 0.35 -8.62 -5.30
C LYS A 129 -1.04 -8.00 -5.24
N LYS A 130 -1.71 -8.10 -4.08
CA LYS A 130 -3.05 -7.52 -3.85
C LYS A 130 -3.04 -6.02 -4.14
N MET A 131 -2.06 -5.30 -3.61
CA MET A 131 -1.90 -3.86 -3.83
C MET A 131 -1.67 -3.51 -5.31
N ASN A 132 -0.74 -4.18 -5.99
CA ASN A 132 -0.43 -3.92 -7.40
C ASN A 132 -1.63 -4.18 -8.32
N VAL A 133 -2.40 -5.25 -8.07
CA VAL A 133 -3.63 -5.55 -8.82
C VAL A 133 -4.64 -4.40 -8.67
N ILE A 134 -4.89 -3.96 -7.44
CA ILE A 134 -5.85 -2.88 -7.18
C ILE A 134 -5.37 -1.55 -7.75
N LEU A 135 -4.09 -1.20 -7.58
CA LEU A 135 -3.52 0.04 -8.13
C LEU A 135 -3.57 0.06 -9.66
N ARG A 136 -3.30 -1.07 -10.32
CA ARG A 136 -3.47 -1.20 -11.77
C ARG A 136 -4.93 -1.01 -12.18
N GLU A 137 -5.86 -1.60 -11.45
CA GLU A 137 -7.29 -1.40 -11.71
C GLU A 137 -7.69 0.07 -11.55
N VAL A 138 -7.24 0.76 -10.50
CA VAL A 138 -7.47 2.19 -10.29
C VAL A 138 -6.93 2.99 -11.47
N PHE A 139 -5.70 2.69 -11.88
CA PHE A 139 -5.04 3.33 -13.00
C PHE A 139 -5.82 3.15 -14.31
N ASP A 140 -6.23 1.93 -14.64
CA ASP A 140 -7.01 1.65 -15.84
C ASP A 140 -8.39 2.31 -15.80
N LYS A 141 -9.07 2.30 -14.64
CA LYS A 141 -10.35 2.99 -14.46
C LYS A 141 -10.21 4.51 -14.58
N MET A 142 -9.08 5.08 -14.14
CA MET A 142 -8.79 6.51 -14.33
C MET A 142 -8.66 6.84 -15.82
N ARG A 143 -7.99 5.99 -16.61
CA ARG A 143 -7.91 6.15 -18.08
C ARG A 143 -9.29 6.08 -18.74
N VAL A 144 -10.12 5.12 -18.35
CA VAL A 144 -11.51 5.00 -18.88
C VAL A 144 -12.33 6.25 -18.55
N ALA A 145 -12.12 6.86 -17.38
CA ALA A 145 -12.74 8.14 -17.00
C ALA A 145 -12.14 9.36 -17.73
N GLY A 146 -11.23 9.16 -18.68
CA GLY A 146 -10.59 10.23 -19.45
C GLY A 146 -9.63 11.09 -18.62
N MET A 147 -9.00 10.50 -17.61
CA MET A 147 -7.89 11.07 -16.83
C MET A 147 -6.56 10.45 -17.28
N ASP A 148 -5.45 11.11 -16.95
CA ASP A 148 -4.09 10.71 -17.30
C ASP A 148 -3.31 10.29 -16.03
N PRO A 149 -3.51 9.06 -15.53
CA PRO A 149 -2.90 8.60 -14.28
C PRO A 149 -1.36 8.52 -14.33
N GLU A 150 -0.76 8.47 -15.53
CA GLU A 150 0.68 8.54 -15.77
C GLU A 150 1.30 9.82 -15.22
N TYR A 151 0.51 10.89 -15.09
CA TYR A 151 0.94 12.15 -14.47
C TYR A 151 1.55 11.94 -13.08
N PHE A 152 1.05 10.95 -12.34
CA PHE A 152 1.56 10.61 -11.02
C PHE A 152 2.54 9.45 -11.05
N CYS A 153 2.89 8.87 -12.18
CA CYS A 153 3.79 7.72 -12.20
C CYS A 153 5.24 8.17 -12.39
N THR A 154 6.18 7.44 -11.80
CA THR A 154 7.59 7.56 -12.18
C THR A 154 7.74 7.05 -13.62
N PRO A 155 8.48 7.75 -14.50
CA PRO A 155 8.67 7.27 -15.88
C PRO A 155 9.20 5.83 -15.91
N GLY A 156 8.58 4.97 -16.73
CA GLY A 156 8.98 3.56 -16.90
C GLY A 156 8.49 2.59 -15.82
N THR A 157 7.51 2.98 -15.00
CA THR A 157 6.99 2.14 -13.89
C THR A 157 5.52 1.72 -14.02
N TYR A 158 4.90 1.93 -15.20
CA TYR A 158 3.48 1.70 -15.46
C TYR A 158 3.23 1.00 -16.80
#